data_AF-A0A6G2D604-F1
#
_entry.id   AF-A0A6G2D604-F1
#
_cell.length_a   1.000
_cell.length_b   1.000
_cell.length_c   1.000
_cell.angle_alpha   90.00
_cell.angle_beta   90.00
_cell.angle_gamma   90.00
#
_symmetry.space_group_name_H-M   'P 1'
#
loop_
_entity.id
_entity.type
_entity.pdbx_description
1 polymer ?
#
loop_
_entity_poly.entity_id
_entity_poly.type
_entity_poly.pdbx_seq_one_letter_code
_entity_poly.pdbx_strand_id
1 'polypeptide(L)'
;MLEKYYEKVKGIVHRCRKDYYLHLWEKEDWDQEGLICLYELLEAQPDLVEEEKKLYVYFKTKFRNRILDSVRKQESQKRRLDRMAYEEVGEIS
;
A
#
# COMPACT_ATOMS: atom_id res chain seq x y z
N MET A 1 1.06 19.35 8.64
CA MET A 1 0.05 18.88 9.64
C MET A 1 -0.14 17.37 9.55
N LEU A 2 -0.39 16.81 8.37
CA LEU A 2 -0.53 15.37 8.15
C LEU A 2 0.70 14.55 8.58
N GLU A 3 1.91 15.05 8.31
CA GLU A 3 3.18 14.41 8.69
C GLU A 3 3.27 14.11 10.19
N LYS A 4 2.74 14.99 11.06
CA LYS A 4 2.71 14.76 12.52
C LYS A 4 1.91 13.50 12.89
N TYR A 5 0.80 13.27 12.19
CA TYR A 5 -0.02 12.08 12.40
C TYR A 5 0.60 10.86 11.72
N TYR A 6 1.25 11.06 10.57
CA TYR A 6 1.99 10.02 9.88
C TYR A 6 3.10 9.43 10.75
N GLU A 7 3.85 10.27 11.45
CA GLU A 7 4.89 9.84 12.39
C GLU A 7 4.38 8.86 13.46
N LYS A 8 3.11 8.99 13.88
CA LYS A 8 2.48 8.07 14.85
C LYS A 8 2.17 6.70 14.27
N VAL A 9 1.92 6.62 12.96
CA VAL A 9 1.43 5.40 12.28
C VAL A 9 2.45 4.79 11.31
N LYS A 10 3.54 5.48 10.96
CA LYS A 10 4.55 5.02 9.98
C LYS A 10 5.17 3.67 10.34
N GLY A 11 5.24 3.34 11.63
CA GLY A 11 5.68 2.01 12.09
C GLY A 11 4.81 0.87 11.56
N ILE A 12 3.51 1.11 11.33
CA ILE A 12 2.61 0.16 10.68
C ILE A 12 3.00 0.01 9.21
N VAL A 13 3.24 1.11 8.50
CA VAL A 13 3.63 1.10 7.08
C VAL A 13 4.93 0.31 6.89
N HIS A 14 5.94 0.61 7.70
CA HIS A 14 7.23 -0.07 7.62
C HIS A 14 7.16 -1.54 8.03
N ARG A 15 6.23 -1.91 8.93
CA ARG A 15 5.94 -3.32 9.22
C ARG A 15 5.32 -4.00 8.01
N CYS A 16 4.29 -3.42 7.40
CA CYS A 16 3.67 -3.97 6.19
C CYS A 16 4.68 -4.11 5.04
N ARG A 17 5.61 -3.16 4.87
CA ARG A 17 6.71 -3.27 3.90
C ARG A 17 7.60 -4.50 4.11
N LYS A 18 7.78 -4.93 5.37
CA LYS A 18 8.53 -6.16 5.69
C LYS A 18 7.69 -7.42 5.49
N ASP A 19 6.40 -7.34 5.79
CA ASP A 19 5.48 -8.47 5.73
C ASP A 19 5.05 -8.81 4.29
N TYR A 20 5.09 -7.84 3.37
CA TYR A 20 4.57 -7.97 2.02
C TYR A 20 5.54 -7.46 0.96
N TYR A 21 5.60 -8.16 -0.17
CA TYR A 21 6.39 -7.74 -1.34
C TYR A 21 5.48 -7.17 -2.43
N LEU A 22 5.74 -5.92 -2.81
CA LEU A 22 5.18 -5.26 -3.99
C LEU A 22 6.33 -4.96 -4.95
N HIS A 23 6.22 -5.45 -6.18
CA HIS A 23 7.24 -5.29 -7.20
C HIS A 23 7.39 -3.81 -7.55
N LEU A 24 8.65 -3.36 -7.68
CA LEU A 24 9.07 -1.97 -7.94
C LEU A 24 8.74 -0.95 -6.84
N TRP A 25 8.14 -1.36 -5.72
CA TRP A 25 7.92 -0.43 -4.61
C TRP A 25 9.20 -0.26 -3.80
N GLU A 26 9.70 0.96 -3.81
CA GLU A 26 10.74 1.45 -2.91
C GLU A 26 10.14 1.90 -1.58
N LYS A 27 10.99 2.15 -0.58
CA LYS A 27 10.52 2.57 0.75
C LYS A 27 9.65 3.83 0.66
N GLU A 28 10.01 4.74 -0.22
CA GLU A 28 9.35 6.00 -0.49
C GLU A 28 7.94 5.77 -1.04
N ASP A 29 7.72 4.77 -1.90
CA ASP A 29 6.37 4.40 -2.38
C ASP A 29 5.48 3.91 -1.24
N TRP A 30 6.05 3.10 -0.33
CA TRP A 30 5.33 2.66 0.88
C TRP A 30 4.95 3.84 1.77
N ASP A 31 5.89 4.77 1.97
CA ASP A 31 5.65 5.97 2.77
C ASP A 31 4.61 6.91 2.13
N GLN A 32 4.65 7.07 0.80
CA GLN A 32 3.66 7.84 0.04
C GLN A 32 2.27 7.20 0.12
N GLU A 33 2.14 5.90 -0.11
CA GLU A 33 0.84 5.21 0.02
C GLU A 33 0.31 5.30 1.46
N GLY A 34 1.20 5.22 2.44
CA GLY A 34 0.87 5.42 3.85
C GLY A 34 0.28 6.80 4.11
N LEU A 35 0.88 7.85 3.54
CA LEU A 35 0.38 9.22 3.63
C LEU A 35 -0.97 9.39 2.93
N ILE A 36 -1.15 8.85 1.72
CA ILE A 36 -2.42 8.91 0.98
C ILE A 36 -3.52 8.21 1.78
N CYS A 37 -3.26 7.00 2.27
CA CYS A 37 -4.22 6.26 3.09
C CYS A 37 -4.59 7.00 4.38
N LEU A 38 -3.63 7.70 4.99
CA LEU A 38 -3.88 8.49 6.20
C LEU A 38 -4.71 9.73 5.88
N TYR A 39 -4.40 10.42 4.78
CA TYR A 39 -5.13 11.59 4.32
C TYR A 39 -6.60 11.26 4.09
N GLU A 40 -6.89 10.24 3.28
CA GLU A 40 -8.27 9.82 2.98
C GLU A 40 -9.01 9.34 4.24
N LEU A 41 -8.31 8.69 5.17
CA LEU A 41 -8.90 8.28 6.45
C LEU A 41 -9.32 9.49 7.30
N LEU A 42 -8.44 10.50 7.40
CA LEU A 42 -8.71 11.70 8.20
C LEU A 42 -9.68 12.65 7.51
N GLU A 43 -9.74 12.66 6.18
CA GLU A 43 -10.77 13.38 5.43
C GLU A 43 -12.16 12.78 5.70
N ALA A 44 -12.26 11.45 5.71
CA ALA A 44 -13.52 10.76 6.00
C ALA A 44 -13.89 10.80 7.50
N GLN A 45 -12.92 10.81 8.40
CA GLN A 45 -13.12 10.77 9.86
C GLN A 45 -12.13 11.70 10.58
N PRO A 46 -12.39 13.03 10.57
CA PRO A 46 -11.48 14.02 11.16
C PRO A 46 -11.23 13.81 12.65
N ASP A 47 -12.25 13.38 13.41
CA ASP A 47 -12.19 13.22 14.87
C ASP A 47 -11.15 12.19 15.35
N LEU A 48 -10.68 11.30 14.45
CA LEU A 48 -9.62 10.34 14.78
C LEU A 48 -8.32 11.00 15.22
N VAL A 49 -8.07 12.26 14.85
CA VAL A 49 -6.87 13.00 15.28
C VAL A 49 -6.80 13.21 16.79
N GLU A 50 -7.94 13.23 17.46
CA GLU A 50 -8.06 13.43 18.92
C GLU A 50 -7.88 12.11 19.69
N GLU A 51 -8.17 10.97 19.04
CA GLU A 51 -8.14 9.64 19.64
C GLU A 51 -7.04 8.75 19.04
N GLU A 52 -5.82 8.92 19.54
CA GLU A 52 -4.62 8.25 19.00
C GLU A 52 -4.75 6.72 18.90
N LYS A 53 -5.35 6.06 19.91
CA LYS A 53 -5.58 4.60 19.86
C LYS A 53 -6.53 4.20 18.72
N LYS A 54 -7.59 4.98 18.49
CA LYS A 54 -8.53 4.72 17.39
C LYS A 54 -7.86 4.98 16.04
N LEU A 55 -7.15 6.09 15.90
CA LEU A 55 -6.37 6.39 14.70
C LEU A 55 -5.46 5.22 14.32
N TYR A 56 -4.71 4.69 15.30
CA TYR A 56 -3.80 3.57 15.08
C TYR A 56 -4.53 2.31 14.57
N VAL A 57 -5.63 1.92 15.21
CA VAL A 57 -6.40 0.71 14.85
C VAL A 57 -7.05 0.86 13.47
N TYR A 58 -7.65 2.03 13.20
CA TYR A 58 -8.35 2.30 11.95
C TYR A 58 -7.35 2.37 10.78
N PHE A 59 -6.28 3.14 10.96
CA PHE A 59 -5.21 3.21 9.97
C PHE A 59 -4.59 1.84 9.70
N LYS A 60 -4.27 1.07 10.74
CA LYS A 60 -3.72 -0.29 10.58
C LYS A 60 -4.62 -1.18 9.73
N THR A 61 -5.92 -1.18 10.01
CA THR A 61 -6.89 -2.00 9.28
C THR A 61 -7.00 -1.54 7.82
N LYS A 62 -7.18 -0.23 7.60
CA LYS A 62 -7.32 0.35 6.25
C LYS A 62 -6.08 0.15 5.40
N PHE A 63 -4.90 0.48 5.94
CA PHE A 63 -3.64 0.36 5.21
C PHE A 63 -3.33 -1.11 4.88
N ARG A 64 -3.51 -2.04 5.82
CA ARG A 64 -3.29 -3.47 5.55
C ARG A 64 -4.21 -3.99 4.44
N ASN A 65 -5.48 -3.61 4.44
CA ASN A 65 -6.41 -4.02 3.38
C ASN A 65 -5.99 -3.48 2.02
N ARG A 66 -5.57 -2.21 1.95
CA ARG A 66 -5.05 -1.61 0.72
C ARG A 66 -3.85 -2.38 0.17
N ILE A 67 -2.87 -2.70 1.02
CA ILE A 67 -1.69 -3.45 0.60
C ILE A 67 -2.06 -4.84 0.12
N LEU A 68 -2.99 -5.53 0.79
CA LEU A 68 -3.49 -6.83 0.32
C LEU A 68 -4.14 -6.72 -1.07
N ASP A 69 -4.89 -5.65 -1.34
CA ASP A 69 -5.49 -5.42 -2.65
C ASP A 69 -4.44 -5.15 -3.73
N SER A 70 -3.40 -4.38 -3.43
CA SER A 70 -2.24 -4.19 -4.32
C SER A 70 -1.52 -5.50 -4.62
N VAL A 71 -1.28 -6.34 -3.60
CA VAL A 71 -0.66 -7.66 -3.77
C VAL A 71 -1.55 -8.56 -4.64
N ARG A 72 -2.87 -8.61 -4.37
CA ARG A 72 -3.81 -9.40 -5.19
C ARG A 72 -3.82 -8.95 -6.64
N LYS A 73 -3.77 -7.64 -6.90
CA LYS A 73 -3.70 -7.07 -8.25
C LYS A 73 -2.43 -7.51 -8.97
N GLN A 74 -1.28 -7.43 -8.30
CA GLN A 74 0.00 -7.91 -8.84
C GLN A 74 -0.05 -9.40 -9.17
N GLU A 75 -0.48 -10.24 -8.22
CA GLU A 75 -0.56 -11.69 -8.44
C GLU A 75 -1.57 -12.05 -9.54
N SER A 76 -2.63 -11.26 -9.71
CA SER A 76 -3.55 -11.39 -10.83
C SER A 76 -2.90 -11.06 -12.18
N GLN A 77 -2.03 -10.05 -12.24
CA GLN A 77 -1.29 -9.71 -13.44
C GLN A 77 -0.29 -10.81 -13.81
N LYS A 78 0.45 -11.33 -12.85
CA LYS A 78 1.37 -12.47 -13.05
C LYS A 78 0.64 -13.68 -13.64
N ARG A 79 -0.48 -14.09 -13.02
CA ARG A 79 -1.31 -15.20 -13.54
C ARG A 79 -1.82 -14.98 -14.96
N ARG A 80 -2.05 -13.73 -15.37
CA ARG A 80 -2.46 -13.43 -16.76
C ARG A 80 -1.30 -13.66 -17.72
N LEU A 81 -0.09 -13.23 -17.36
CA LEU A 81 1.13 -13.44 -18.15
C LEU A 81 1.49 -14.92 -18.24
N ASP A 82 1.43 -15.67 -17.13
CA ASP A 82 1.73 -17.11 -17.09
C ASP A 82 0.82 -17.94 -18.01
N ARG A 83 -0.36 -17.42 -18.34
CA ARG A 83 -1.34 -18.07 -19.23
C ARG A 83 -1.17 -17.69 -20.70
N MET A 84 -0.33 -16.72 -21.03
CA MET A 84 -0.07 -16.34 -22.43
C MET A 84 0.80 -17.42 -23.07
N ALA A 85 0.42 -17.88 -24.26
CA ALA A 85 1.28 -18.76 -25.05
C ALA A 85 2.56 -17.99 -25.40
N TYR A 86 3.71 -18.66 -25.36
CA TYR A 86 4.96 -18.06 -25.80
C TYR A 86 4.87 -17.76 -27.30
N GLU A 87 4.88 -16.47 -27.66
CA GLU A 87 5.08 -16.02 -29.03
C GLU A 87 6.56 -15.67 -29.20
N GLU A 88 7.22 -16.39 -30.10
CA GLU A 88 8.63 -16.16 -30.44
C GLU A 88 8.72 -14.84 -31.21
N VAL A 89 9.31 -13.81 -30.58
CA VAL A 89 9.52 -12.51 -31.24
C VAL A 89 10.76 -12.65 -32.13
N GLY A 90 10.55 -12.96 -33.41
CA GLY A 90 11.62 -13.05 -34.41
C GLY A 90 12.32 -11.71 -34.67
N GLU A 91 13.58 -11.77 -35.13
CA GLU A 91 14.42 -10.60 -35.43
C GLU A 91 13.75 -9.69 -36.47
N ILE A 92 13.63 -8.40 -36.11
CA ILE A 92 13.20 -7.35 -37.04
C ILE A 92 14.31 -7.18 -38.09
N SER A 93 13.98 -7.46 -39.36
CA SER A 93 14.88 -7.33 -40.52
C SER A 93 15.31 -5.90 -40.80
#